data_AF-A0A3D5JKU3-F1
#
_entry.id   AF-A0A3D5JKU3-F1
#
_cell.length_a   1.000
_cell.length_b   1.000
_cell.length_c   1.000
_cell.angle_alpha   90.00
_cell.angle_beta   90.00
_cell.angle_gamma   90.00
#
_symmetry.space_group_name_H-M   'P 1'
#
loop_
_entity.id
_entity.type
_entity.pdbx_description
1 polymer ?
#
loop_
_entity_poly.entity_id
_entity_poly.type
_entity_poly.pdbx_seq_one_letter_code
_entity_poly.pdbx_strand_id
1 'polypeptide(L)'
;VDGVLSGVIGVAVLEAVGVAPEAADDLAYASTGSDYFFQLMFCAATASIVSGTIAERIKLWPFLVFTLILTALIYPFQASWKWGGGFLDEMGFLDFAGSTVVHSVGGWAALAGALVLGARTGKYRDGRVVPMPGANLPL
;
A
#
# COMPACT_ATOMS: atom_id res chain seq x y z
N VAL A 1 11.92 17.78 -15.85
CA VAL A 1 10.99 18.84 -15.40
C VAL A 1 11.30 19.05 -13.93
N ASP A 2 12.15 20.03 -13.66
CA ASP A 2 12.57 20.35 -12.30
C ASP A 2 11.35 20.75 -11.47
N GLY A 3 11.25 20.23 -10.25
CA GLY A 3 10.14 20.46 -9.33
C GLY A 3 8.95 19.48 -9.42
N VAL A 4 8.64 18.95 -10.62
CA VAL A 4 7.46 18.05 -10.78
C VAL A 4 7.81 16.57 -10.56
N LEU A 5 9.01 16.15 -10.98
CA LEU A 5 9.48 14.77 -10.87
C LEU A 5 10.59 14.59 -9.82
N SER A 6 11.05 15.67 -9.18
CA SER A 6 12.11 15.60 -8.16
C SER A 6 11.71 14.76 -6.95
N GLY A 7 10.42 14.74 -6.58
CA GLY A 7 9.89 13.87 -5.52
C GLY A 7 9.50 12.45 -5.99
N VAL A 8 9.48 12.18 -7.30
CA VAL A 8 9.07 10.87 -7.85
C VAL A 8 10.13 9.79 -7.62
N ILE A 9 11.40 10.18 -7.60
CA ILE A 9 12.56 9.32 -7.31
C ILE A 9 13.21 9.75 -5.98
N GLY A 10 12.43 10.33 -5.07
CA GLY A 10 12.89 10.54 -3.70
C GLY A 10 13.17 9.18 -3.07
N VAL A 11 14.39 8.93 -2.61
CA VAL A 11 14.65 7.79 -1.72
C VAL A 11 13.75 8.00 -0.51
N ALA A 12 12.88 7.03 -0.22
CA ALA A 12 12.15 7.02 1.04
C ALA A 12 13.20 7.03 2.16
N VAL A 13 13.38 8.19 2.79
CA VAL A 13 14.29 8.30 3.93
C VAL A 13 13.60 7.58 5.08
N LEU A 14 14.29 6.63 5.70
CA LEU A 14 13.90 5.95 6.93
C LEU A 14 14.06 6.89 8.14
N GLU A 15 13.61 8.12 8.00
CA GLU A 15 13.45 9.05 9.12
C GLU A 15 11.98 9.05 9.51
N ALA A 16 11.72 9.20 10.81
CA ALA A 16 10.36 9.29 11.31
C ALA A 16 9.62 10.41 10.55
N VAL A 17 8.39 10.14 10.12
CA VAL A 17 7.63 11.04 9.27
C VAL A 17 7.47 12.38 9.97
N GLY A 18 8.13 13.42 9.44
CA GLY A 18 8.05 14.78 9.97
C GLY A 18 8.95 15.07 11.18
N VAL A 19 9.97 14.25 11.46
CA VAL A 19 10.91 14.45 12.58
C VAL A 19 12.28 14.81 12.04
N ALA A 20 12.83 15.96 12.47
CA ALA A 20 14.20 16.35 12.12
C ALA A 20 15.22 15.41 12.79
N PRO A 21 16.43 15.20 12.23
CA PRO A 21 17.45 14.30 12.79
C PRO A 21 17.76 14.57 14.26
N GLU A 22 17.67 15.84 14.69
CA GLU A 22 17.91 16.28 16.05
C GLU A 22 16.78 15.91 17.03
N ALA A 23 15.61 15.54 16.51
CA ALA A 23 14.42 15.13 17.24
C ALA A 23 14.14 13.62 17.12
N ALA A 24 14.99 12.85 16.43
CA ALA A 24 14.82 11.41 16.23
C ALA A 24 14.81 10.59 17.55
N ASP A 25 15.39 11.12 18.62
CA ASP A 25 15.37 10.55 19.97
C ASP A 25 14.49 11.35 20.95
N ASP A 26 13.60 12.21 20.45
CA ASP A 26 12.68 12.96 21.30
C ASP A 26 11.63 12.03 21.93
N LEU A 27 11.81 11.72 23.22
CA LEU A 27 10.88 10.93 24.02
C LEU A 27 9.56 11.66 24.34
N ALA A 28 9.40 12.94 23.95
CA ALA A 28 8.19 13.72 24.15
C ALA A 28 7.12 13.51 23.07
N TYR A 29 7.49 13.04 21.88
CA TYR A 29 6.59 12.54 20.83
C TYR A 29 6.80 11.02 20.65
N ALA A 30 6.02 10.37 19.77
CA ALA A 30 6.23 8.96 19.45
C ALA A 30 7.71 8.74 19.06
N SER A 31 8.39 7.80 19.74
CA SER A 31 9.78 7.49 19.41
C SER A 31 9.92 7.07 17.96
N THR A 32 11.08 7.27 17.35
CA THR A 32 11.34 6.83 15.97
C THR A 32 10.98 5.36 15.75
N GLY A 33 11.21 4.49 16.75
CA GLY A 33 10.79 3.09 16.70
C GLY A 33 9.27 2.89 16.69
N SER A 34 8.51 3.71 17.41
CA SER A 34 7.04 3.66 17.42
C SER A 34 6.45 4.17 16.11
N ASP A 35 6.98 5.26 15.55
CA ASP A 35 6.52 5.79 14.26
C ASP A 35 6.83 4.79 13.14
N TYR A 36 8.04 4.24 13.12
CA TYR A 36 8.41 3.17 12.19
C TYR A 36 7.44 1.99 12.25
N PHE A 37 7.13 1.49 13.45
CA PHE A 37 6.21 0.36 13.60
C PHE A 37 4.78 0.71 13.17
N PHE A 38 4.32 1.93 13.46
CA PHE A 38 3.03 2.43 13.00
C PHE A 38 2.95 2.45 11.47
N GLN A 39 3.95 3.02 10.79
CA GLN A 39 4.03 3.06 9.34
C GLN A 39 4.18 1.66 8.71
N LEU A 40 4.92 0.76 9.36
CA LEU A 40 5.06 -0.63 8.95
C LEU A 40 3.71 -1.33 8.88
N MET A 41 2.79 -1.06 9.83
CA MET A 41 1.45 -1.66 9.82
C MET A 41 0.59 -1.17 8.65
N PHE A 42 0.73 0.08 8.21
CA PHE A 42 0.06 0.57 7.00
C PHE A 42 0.60 -0.07 5.71
N CYS A 43 1.92 -0.28 5.64
CA CYS A 43 2.55 -1.04 4.56
C CYS A 43 2.01 -2.48 4.52
N ALA A 44 1.94 -3.14 5.68
CA ALA A 44 1.37 -4.49 5.81
C ALA A 44 -0.11 -4.54 5.43
N ALA A 45 -0.91 -3.54 5.82
CA ALA A 45 -2.31 -3.43 5.44
C ALA A 45 -2.48 -3.30 3.90
N THR A 46 -1.63 -2.49 3.25
CA THR A 46 -1.59 -2.35 1.78
C THR A 46 -1.36 -3.70 1.10
N ALA A 47 -0.40 -4.49 1.58
CA ALA A 47 -0.15 -5.83 1.06
C ALA A 47 -1.30 -6.81 1.32
N SER A 48 -1.94 -6.69 2.49
CA SER A 48 -3.08 -7.53 2.87
C SER A 48 -4.29 -7.35 1.94
N ILE A 49 -4.58 -6.11 1.51
CA ILE A 49 -5.65 -5.81 0.53
C ILE A 49 -5.47 -6.62 -0.76
N VAL A 50 -4.24 -6.69 -1.25
CA VAL A 50 -3.91 -7.45 -2.47
C VAL A 50 -4.15 -8.94 -2.26
N SER A 51 -3.72 -9.49 -1.11
CA SER A 51 -3.84 -10.90 -0.79
C SER A 51 -5.30 -11.41 -0.85
N GLY A 52 -6.24 -10.65 -0.27
CA GLY A 52 -7.65 -11.03 -0.23
C GLY A 52 -8.31 -11.04 -1.61
N THR A 53 -7.92 -10.12 -2.49
CA THR A 53 -8.49 -9.97 -3.83
C THR A 53 -8.09 -11.10 -4.78
N ILE A 54 -6.85 -11.59 -4.64
CA ILE A 54 -6.27 -12.61 -5.51
C ILE A 54 -6.23 -14.01 -4.89
N ALA A 55 -6.78 -14.15 -3.68
CA ALA A 55 -6.94 -15.42 -2.96
C ALA A 55 -7.60 -16.51 -3.83
N GLU A 56 -7.40 -17.76 -3.42
CA GLU A 56 -7.89 -19.01 -4.03
C GLU A 56 -7.25 -19.40 -5.38
N ARG A 57 -6.65 -18.47 -6.13
CA ARG A 57 -6.12 -18.74 -7.48
C ARG A 57 -4.70 -18.25 -7.75
N ILE A 58 -4.10 -17.46 -6.86
CA ILE A 58 -2.69 -17.09 -6.95
C ILE A 58 -1.78 -18.21 -6.43
N LYS A 59 -0.59 -18.36 -7.03
CA LYS A 59 0.49 -19.19 -6.47
C LYS A 59 1.28 -18.40 -5.42
N LEU A 60 1.76 -19.09 -4.38
CA LEU A 60 2.49 -18.46 -3.27
C LEU A 60 3.73 -17.68 -3.72
N TRP A 61 4.60 -18.26 -4.54
CA TRP A 61 5.86 -17.62 -4.93
C TRP A 61 5.66 -16.31 -5.72
N PRO A 62 4.82 -16.26 -6.77
CA PRO A 62 4.47 -14.99 -7.41
C PRO A 62 3.88 -13.95 -6.44
N PHE A 63 3.05 -14.39 -5.49
CA PHE A 63 2.48 -13.49 -4.48
C PHE A 63 3.56 -12.89 -3.55
N LEU A 64 4.51 -13.71 -3.08
CA LEU A 64 5.60 -13.23 -2.22
C LEU A 64 6.54 -12.28 -2.97
N VAL A 65 6.88 -12.58 -4.23
CA VAL A 65 7.69 -11.68 -5.07
C VAL A 65 6.96 -10.36 -5.31
N PHE A 66 5.67 -10.42 -5.63
CA PHE A 66 4.87 -9.21 -5.79
C PHE A 66 4.79 -8.40 -4.50
N THR A 67 4.60 -9.06 -3.36
CA THR A 67 4.52 -8.40 -2.05
C THR A 67 5.84 -7.69 -1.73
N LEU A 68 6.99 -8.33 -2.00
CA LEU A 68 8.30 -7.69 -1.85
C LEU A 68 8.41 -6.42 -2.70
N ILE A 69 7.98 -6.47 -3.97
CA ILE A 69 8.00 -5.30 -4.86
C ILE A 69 7.05 -4.20 -4.35
N LEU A 70 5.86 -4.58 -3.90
CA LEU A 70 4.87 -3.65 -3.37
C LEU A 70 5.40 -2.93 -2.13
N THR A 71 5.95 -3.66 -1.16
CA THR A 71 6.37 -3.11 0.13
C THR A 71 7.73 -2.42 0.07
N ALA A 72 8.64 -2.85 -0.82
CA ALA A 72 9.96 -2.25 -0.95
C ALA A 72 10.02 -1.06 -1.92
N LEU A 73 9.10 -0.99 -2.89
CA LEU A 73 9.14 0.04 -3.95
C LEU A 73 7.83 0.81 -4.04
N ILE A 74 6.74 0.15 -4.43
CA ILE A 74 5.51 0.86 -4.82
C ILE A 74 4.93 1.67 -3.65
N TYR A 75 4.74 1.03 -2.49
CA TYR A 75 4.21 1.68 -1.30
C TYR A 75 5.12 2.82 -0.79
N PRO A 76 6.43 2.61 -0.52
CA PRO A 76 7.25 3.66 0.05
C PRO A 76 7.42 4.88 -0.89
N PHE A 77 7.50 4.68 -2.21
CA PHE A 77 7.52 5.81 -3.14
C PHE A 77 6.22 6.62 -3.05
N GLN A 78 5.06 5.95 -3.10
CA GLN A 78 3.76 6.64 -3.07
C GLN A 78 3.51 7.32 -1.71
N ALA A 79 3.91 6.67 -0.61
CA ALA A 79 3.86 7.25 0.73
C ALA A 79 4.77 8.48 0.85
N SER A 80 5.97 8.47 0.25
CA SER A 80 6.88 9.63 0.27
C SER A 80 6.26 10.87 -0.39
N TRP A 81 5.43 10.69 -1.42
CA TRP A 81 4.82 11.81 -2.14
C TRP A 81 3.87 12.63 -1.27
N LYS A 82 3.17 11.99 -0.32
CA LYS A 82 2.17 12.64 0.54
C LYS A 82 2.57 12.72 2.01
N TRP A 83 3.19 11.68 2.57
CA TRP A 83 3.60 11.64 3.98
C TRP A 83 5.10 11.89 4.18
N GLY A 84 5.91 11.85 3.12
CA GLY A 84 7.34 12.17 3.18
C GLY A 84 7.70 13.61 2.81
N GLY A 85 6.72 14.54 2.80
CA GLY A 85 6.95 15.93 2.37
C GLY A 85 7.17 16.08 0.86
N GLY A 86 6.72 15.12 0.05
CA GLY A 86 6.84 15.18 -1.40
C GLY A 86 5.80 16.09 -2.08
N PHE A 87 5.78 16.04 -3.41
CA PHE A 87 5.00 16.97 -4.23
C PHE A 87 3.47 16.94 -3.97
N LEU A 88 2.89 15.81 -3.56
CA LEU A 88 1.45 15.77 -3.23
C LEU A 88 1.18 16.57 -1.95
N ASP A 89 2.09 16.51 -0.98
CA ASP A 89 1.99 17.31 0.24
C ASP A 89 2.09 18.80 -0.07
N GLU A 90 3.08 19.21 -0.88
CA GLU A 90 3.28 20.61 -1.31
C GLU A 90 2.08 21.18 -2.07
N MET A 91 1.38 20.35 -2.85
CA MET A 91 0.16 20.75 -3.57
C MET A 91 -1.09 20.80 -2.67
N GLY A 92 -0.98 20.53 -1.37
CA GLY A 92 -2.10 20.55 -0.43
C GLY A 92 -3.03 19.33 -0.54
N PHE A 93 -2.55 18.20 -1.08
CA PHE A 93 -3.32 16.96 -1.11
C PHE A 93 -3.62 16.49 0.32
N LEU A 94 -4.88 16.12 0.60
CA LEU A 94 -5.30 15.68 1.92
C LEU A 94 -5.50 14.16 1.92
N ASP A 95 -4.64 13.47 2.65
CA ASP A 95 -4.79 12.05 2.95
C ASP A 95 -4.28 11.78 4.37
N PHE A 96 -5.20 11.82 5.34
CA PHE A 96 -4.84 11.78 6.76
C PHE A 96 -4.44 10.38 7.23
N ALA A 97 -5.18 9.36 6.82
CA ALA A 97 -5.03 7.98 7.32
C ALA A 97 -4.88 6.93 6.19
N GLY A 98 -4.60 7.36 4.96
CA GLY A 98 -4.18 6.46 3.88
C GLY A 98 -5.33 6.00 2.99
N SER A 99 -6.38 6.80 2.83
CA SER A 99 -7.43 6.55 1.83
C SER A 99 -6.83 6.35 0.43
N THR A 100 -5.77 7.08 0.10
CA THR A 100 -5.04 6.94 -1.15
C THR A 100 -3.76 6.13 -0.96
N VAL A 101 -2.88 6.55 -0.05
CA VAL A 101 -1.54 5.97 0.14
C VAL A 101 -1.59 4.47 0.48
N VAL A 102 -2.66 4.02 1.16
CA VAL A 102 -2.83 2.63 1.60
C VAL A 102 -3.93 1.94 0.80
N HIS A 103 -5.17 2.44 0.91
CA HIS A 103 -6.33 1.76 0.34
C HIS A 103 -6.39 1.83 -1.17
N SER A 104 -6.16 3.00 -1.78
CA SER A 104 -6.18 3.14 -3.24
C SER A 104 -4.98 2.43 -3.87
N VAL A 105 -3.76 2.62 -3.35
CA VAL A 105 -2.55 1.93 -3.83
C VAL A 105 -2.74 0.41 -3.77
N GLY A 106 -3.18 -0.12 -2.62
CA GLY A 106 -3.48 -1.54 -2.46
C GLY A 106 -4.59 -2.01 -3.40
N GLY A 107 -5.64 -1.20 -3.58
CA GLY A 107 -6.77 -1.48 -4.48
C GLY A 107 -6.37 -1.54 -5.95
N TRP A 108 -5.53 -0.63 -6.43
CA TRP A 108 -5.03 -0.64 -7.81
C TRP A 108 -4.07 -1.79 -8.06
N ALA A 109 -3.18 -2.08 -7.11
CA ALA A 109 -2.34 -3.27 -7.12
C ALA A 109 -3.18 -4.56 -7.19
N ALA A 110 -4.22 -4.63 -6.36
CA ALA A 110 -5.15 -5.75 -6.30
C ALA A 110 -5.95 -5.91 -7.61
N LEU A 111 -6.41 -4.81 -8.20
CA LEU A 111 -7.10 -4.81 -9.49
C LEU A 111 -6.18 -5.28 -10.61
N ALA A 112 -4.94 -4.77 -10.68
CA ALA A 112 -3.96 -5.22 -11.66
C ALA A 112 -3.72 -6.74 -11.52
N GLY A 113 -3.53 -7.23 -10.30
CA GLY A 113 -3.42 -8.67 -10.02
C GLY A 113 -4.67 -9.45 -10.46
N ALA A 114 -5.87 -8.94 -10.17
CA ALA A 114 -7.12 -9.59 -10.56
C ALA A 114 -7.31 -9.65 -12.08
N LEU A 115 -6.90 -8.60 -12.81
CA LEU A 115 -6.94 -8.57 -14.28
C LEU A 115 -5.96 -9.57 -14.90
N VAL A 116 -4.74 -9.68 -14.35
CA VAL A 116 -3.73 -10.63 -14.82
C VAL A 116 -4.10 -12.08 -14.52
N LEU A 117 -4.60 -12.37 -13.31
CA LEU A 117 -5.01 -13.73 -12.93
C LEU A 117 -6.34 -14.14 -13.58
N GLY A 118 -7.20 -13.17 -13.86
CA GLY A 118 -8.56 -13.40 -14.32
C GLY A 118 -9.52 -13.86 -13.23
N ALA A 119 -10.71 -14.23 -13.67
CA ALA A 119 -11.83 -14.64 -12.83
C ALA A 119 -11.57 -15.98 -12.13
N ARG A 120 -12.14 -16.13 -10.93
CA ARG A 120 -12.20 -17.43 -10.25
C ARG A 120 -12.93 -18.47 -11.11
N THR A 121 -12.46 -19.71 -11.06
CA THR A 121 -13.10 -20.84 -11.74
C THR A 121 -14.57 -20.95 -11.32
N GLY A 122 -15.47 -20.99 -12.30
CA GLY A 122 -16.91 -21.07 -12.03
C GLY A 122 -17.58 -19.76 -11.64
N LYS A 123 -16.86 -18.63 -11.56
CA LYS A 123 -17.46 -17.31 -11.28
C LYS A 123 -18.42 -16.86 -12.38
N TYR A 124 -18.16 -17.25 -13.62
CA TYR A 124 -18.99 -16.98 -14.78
C TYR A 124 -19.34 -18.30 -15.48
N ARG A 125 -20.62 -18.48 -15.81
CA ARG A 125 -21.14 -19.61 -16.58
C ARG A 125 -22.22 -19.10 -17.54
N ASP A 126 -22.14 -19.47 -18.81
CA ASP A 126 -23.12 -19.08 -19.85
C ASP A 126 -23.39 -17.57 -19.91
N GLY A 127 -22.33 -16.75 -19.77
CA GLY A 127 -22.43 -15.29 -19.76
C GLY A 127 -23.07 -14.69 -18.50
N ARG A 128 -23.41 -15.51 -17.50
CA ARG A 128 -24.04 -15.08 -16.25
C ARG A 128 -23.06 -15.12 -15.09
N VAL A 129 -23.26 -14.19 -14.15
CA VAL A 129 -22.53 -14.17 -12.88
C VAL A 129 -23.08 -15.27 -11.98
N VAL A 130 -22.19 -16.14 -11.49
CA VAL A 130 -22.50 -17.11 -10.43
C VAL A 130 -22.11 -16.49 -9.08
N PRO A 131 -23.05 -16.33 -8.13
CA PRO A 131 -22.72 -15.89 -6.77
C PRO A 131 -21.79 -16.88 -6.08
N MET A 132 -20.78 -16.35 -5.37
CA MET A 132 -19.88 -17.11 -4.51
C MET A 132 -20.04 -16.53 -3.10
N PRO A 133 -21.01 -17.01 -2.29
CA PRO A 133 -21.27 -16.46 -0.96
C PRO A 133 -20.08 -16.71 -0.03
N GLY A 134 -20.00 -15.92 1.05
CA GLY A 134 -18.96 -16.09 2.06
C GLY A 134 -19.02 -17.49 2.68
N ALA A 135 -17.86 -18.12 2.86
CA ALA A 135 -17.75 -19.45 3.44
C ALA A 135 -18.02 -19.46 4.95
N ASN A 136 -17.89 -18.31 5.62
CA ASN A 136 -18.12 -18.12 7.04
C ASN A 136 -18.61 -16.67 7.25
N LEU A 137 -19.79 -16.47 7.83
CA LEU A 137 -20.37 -15.13 8.05
C LEU A 137 -19.94 -14.50 9.39
N PRO A 138 -19.74 -15.28 10.47
CA PRO A 138 -19.14 -14.76 11.71
C PRO A 138 -17.70 -14.24 11.62
N LEU A 139 -16.91 -14.75 10.68
CA LEU A 139 -15.49 -14.43 10.47
C LEU A 139 -15.35 -13.37 9.37
#